data_AF-A0A6N2I445-F1
#
_entry.id   AF-A0A6N2I445-F1
#
_cell.length_a   1.000
_cell.length_b   1.000
_cell.length_c   1.000
_cell.angle_alpha   90.00
_cell.angle_beta   90.00
_cell.angle_gamma   90.00
#
_symmetry.space_group_name_H-M   'P 1'
#
loop_
_entity.id
_entity.type
_entity.pdbx_description
1 polymer ?
#
loop_
_entity_poly.entity_id
_entity_poly.type
_entity_poly.pdbx_seq_one_letter_code
_entity_poly.pdbx_strand_id
1 'polypeptide(L)'
;MESAAGLRERKKEATRQAVHEATLRLTVEHGFDHVTVEAVADAAGISRRTFSNYFAGKEDALLYGEERQTRDLVRAVRDRPAEESAWTALRAAVAQFAERVSPPERAWAVRTRLAMRHPSLLARQLANHAALERDLAAAVSGRPGPSERPVEPLVLAAAFLSSLRIAMRMWIEEDLAREPAELIDEILDQMSCRFD
;
A
#
# COMPACT_ATOMS: atom_id res chain seq x y z
N MET A 1 -20.77 -22.20 10.07
CA MET A 1 -20.14 -22.33 11.40
C MET A 1 -18.75 -21.73 11.33
N GLU A 2 -18.52 -20.60 11.99
CA GLU A 2 -17.16 -20.03 12.12
C GLU A 2 -16.36 -20.85 13.13
N SER A 3 -15.17 -21.32 12.73
CA SER A 3 -14.27 -22.04 13.63
C SER A 3 -13.65 -21.10 14.66
N ALA A 4 -13.31 -21.61 15.84
CA ALA A 4 -12.62 -20.83 16.88
C ALA A 4 -11.29 -20.23 16.38
N ALA A 5 -10.63 -20.89 15.41
CA ALA A 5 -9.44 -20.39 14.72
C ALA A 5 -9.75 -19.12 13.88
N GLY A 6 -10.87 -19.09 13.16
CA GLY A 6 -11.29 -17.92 12.38
C GLY A 6 -11.60 -16.70 13.26
N LEU A 7 -12.22 -16.92 14.43
CA LEU A 7 -12.48 -15.82 15.38
C LEU A 7 -11.19 -15.24 15.98
N ARG A 8 -10.20 -16.10 16.25
CA ARG A 8 -8.89 -15.65 16.77
C ARG A 8 -8.12 -14.82 15.75
N GLU A 9 -8.07 -15.25 14.49
CA GLU A 9 -7.39 -14.49 13.44
C GLU A 9 -8.09 -13.16 13.13
N ARG A 10 -9.43 -13.12 13.15
CA ARG A 10 -10.17 -11.84 13.04
C ARG A 10 -9.87 -10.88 14.17
N LYS A 11 -9.86 -11.36 15.42
CA LYS A 11 -9.49 -10.52 16.58
C LYS A 11 -8.07 -10.00 16.46
N LYS A 12 -7.14 -10.86 16.03
CA LYS A 12 -5.74 -10.51 15.79
C LYS A 12 -5.60 -9.42 14.73
N GLU A 13 -6.31 -9.53 13.62
CA GLU A 13 -6.33 -8.52 12.55
C GLU A 13 -6.96 -7.21 13.03
N ALA A 14 -8.09 -7.27 13.75
CA ALA A 14 -8.74 -6.10 14.31
C ALA A 14 -7.82 -5.35 15.28
N THR A 15 -7.05 -6.07 16.12
CA THR A 15 -6.05 -5.44 16.99
C THR A 15 -4.94 -4.77 16.19
N ARG A 16 -4.42 -5.40 15.12
CA ARG A 16 -3.41 -4.76 14.26
C ARG A 16 -3.92 -3.48 13.63
N GLN A 17 -5.14 -3.53 13.11
CA GLN A 17 -5.79 -2.38 12.48
C GLN A 17 -5.97 -1.23 13.49
N ALA A 18 -6.47 -1.52 14.69
CA ALA A 18 -6.64 -0.50 15.74
C ALA A 18 -5.32 0.16 16.16
N VAL A 19 -4.25 -0.62 16.27
CA VAL A 19 -2.91 -0.10 16.58
C VAL A 19 -2.36 0.76 15.44
N HIS A 20 -2.54 0.33 14.19
CA HIS A 20 -2.16 1.11 13.02
C HIS A 20 -2.89 2.46 12.97
N GLU A 21 -4.22 2.44 13.14
CA GLU A 21 -5.05 3.65 13.14
C GLU A 21 -4.67 4.62 14.27
N ALA A 22 -4.40 4.10 15.48
CA ALA A 22 -3.92 4.90 16.60
C ALA A 22 -2.54 5.52 16.30
N THR A 23 -1.61 4.73 15.75
CA THR A 23 -0.26 5.21 15.37
C THR A 23 -0.36 6.29 14.31
N LEU A 24 -1.16 6.07 13.27
CA LEU A 24 -1.36 7.02 12.19
C LEU A 24 -1.94 8.33 12.69
N ARG A 25 -3.01 8.26 13.50
CA ARG A 25 -3.66 9.44 14.08
C ARG A 25 -2.68 10.27 14.91
N LEU A 26 -1.98 9.65 15.85
CA LEU A 26 -0.99 10.33 16.69
C LEU A 26 0.16 10.93 15.85
N THR A 27 0.57 10.25 14.78
CA THR A 27 1.60 10.75 13.87
C THR A 27 1.13 12.00 13.13
N VAL A 28 -0.11 12.02 12.65
CA VAL A 28 -0.68 13.21 11.99
C VAL A 28 -0.89 14.37 12.95
N GLU A 29 -1.30 14.09 14.20
CA GLU A 29 -1.59 15.12 15.21
C GLU A 29 -0.33 15.72 15.86
N HIS A 30 0.71 14.91 16.10
CA HIS A 30 1.86 15.30 16.93
C HIS A 30 3.20 15.20 16.19
N GLY A 31 3.22 14.66 14.98
CA GLY A 31 4.44 14.32 14.26
C GLY A 31 5.08 13.02 14.78
N PHE A 32 5.71 12.27 13.89
CA PHE A 32 6.21 10.92 14.17
C PHE A 32 7.19 10.85 15.36
N ASP A 33 8.05 11.86 15.52
CA ASP A 33 9.06 11.90 16.60
C ASP A 33 8.45 11.89 18.00
N HIS A 34 7.29 12.55 18.17
CA HIS A 34 6.61 12.66 19.46
C HIS A 34 5.71 11.45 19.77
N VAL A 35 5.52 10.52 18.83
CA VAL A 35 4.73 9.30 19.06
C VAL A 35 5.57 8.28 19.82
N THR A 36 5.01 7.69 20.87
CA THR A 36 5.63 6.60 21.64
C THR A 36 4.81 5.32 21.55
N VAL A 37 5.44 4.17 21.81
CA VAL A 37 4.74 2.88 21.84
C VAL A 37 3.68 2.86 22.94
N GLU A 38 3.98 3.49 24.07
CA GLU A 38 3.07 3.65 25.20
C GLU A 38 1.83 4.44 24.81
N ALA A 39 1.99 5.62 24.21
CA ALA A 39 0.87 6.44 23.76
C ALA A 39 0.00 5.72 22.72
N VAL A 40 0.62 4.98 21.80
CA VAL A 40 -0.10 4.15 20.82
C VAL A 40 -0.87 3.03 21.50
N ALA A 41 -0.24 2.30 22.43
CA ALA A 41 -0.88 1.20 23.14
C ALA A 41 -2.10 1.69 23.94
N ASP A 42 -1.95 2.81 24.65
CA ASP A 42 -3.04 3.46 25.40
C ASP A 42 -4.16 3.89 24.46
N ALA A 43 -3.83 4.56 23.34
CA ALA A 43 -4.80 5.01 22.35
C ALA A 43 -5.52 3.86 21.62
N ALA A 44 -4.90 2.68 21.53
CA ALA A 44 -5.49 1.47 20.97
C ALA A 44 -6.19 0.58 22.03
N GLY A 45 -6.18 0.98 23.30
CA GLY A 45 -6.81 0.24 24.40
C GLY A 45 -6.13 -1.10 24.72
N ILE A 46 -4.81 -1.19 24.53
CA ILE A 46 -4.02 -2.41 24.77
C ILE A 46 -2.81 -2.14 25.65
N SER A 47 -2.22 -3.19 26.22
CA SER A 47 -0.95 -3.06 26.95
C SER A 47 0.25 -2.92 26.00
N ARG A 48 1.35 -2.31 26.47
CA ARG A 48 2.64 -2.31 25.75
C ARG A 48 3.13 -3.73 25.40
N ARG A 49 2.90 -4.70 26.28
CA ARG A 49 3.22 -6.11 26.01
C ARG A 49 2.39 -6.63 24.83
N THR A 50 1.10 -6.30 24.81
CA THR A 50 0.22 -6.65 23.70
C THR A 50 0.71 -6.02 22.41
N PHE A 51 1.03 -4.71 22.40
CA PHE A 51 1.61 -4.04 21.23
C PHE A 51 2.82 -4.80 20.68
N SER A 52 3.77 -5.14 21.56
CA SER A 52 5.02 -5.82 21.20
C SER A 52 4.81 -7.23 20.64
N ASN A 53 3.65 -7.86 20.90
CA ASN A 53 3.29 -9.14 20.28
C ASN A 53 2.86 -8.98 18.81
N TYR A 54 2.51 -7.77 18.37
CA TYR A 54 2.01 -7.49 17.02
C TYR A 54 3.02 -6.75 16.15
N PHE A 55 3.78 -5.82 16.72
CA PHE A 55 4.72 -4.94 16.02
C PHE A 55 6.02 -4.80 16.81
N ALA A 56 7.16 -4.73 16.11
CA ALA A 56 8.45 -4.54 16.78
C ALA A 56 8.68 -3.08 17.19
N GLY A 57 8.03 -2.13 16.52
CA GLY A 57 8.09 -0.71 16.85
C GLY A 57 6.95 0.11 16.24
N LYS A 58 6.94 1.41 16.54
CA LYS A 58 5.96 2.37 16.00
C LYS A 58 6.09 2.54 14.48
N GLU A 59 7.29 2.31 13.93
CA GLU A 59 7.55 2.30 12.50
C GLU A 59 6.72 1.21 11.79
N ASP A 60 6.75 -0.02 12.31
CA ASP A 60 6.02 -1.14 11.72
C ASP A 60 4.50 -0.95 11.86
N ALA A 61 4.07 -0.43 13.01
CA ALA A 61 2.66 -0.10 13.24
C ALA A 61 2.16 0.98 12.27
N LEU A 62 2.98 1.99 11.97
CA LEU A 62 2.63 3.04 11.01
C LEU A 62 2.58 2.50 9.58
N LEU A 63 3.54 1.66 9.18
CA LEU A 63 3.64 1.11 7.82
C LEU A 63 2.64 -0.03 7.53
N TYR A 64 1.99 -0.57 8.57
CA TYR A 64 1.03 -1.67 8.42
C TYR A 64 -0.07 -1.41 7.37
N GLY A 65 -0.56 -0.17 7.27
CA GLY A 65 -1.56 0.22 6.27
C GLY A 65 -1.04 0.10 4.83
N GLU A 66 0.21 0.50 4.58
CA GLU A 66 0.85 0.35 3.26
C GLU A 66 1.07 -1.13 2.92
N GLU A 67 1.47 -1.95 3.89
CA GLU A 67 1.62 -3.40 3.72
C GLU A 67 0.29 -4.10 3.45
N ARG A 68 -0.81 -3.62 4.05
CA ARG A 68 -2.16 -4.11 3.77
C ARG A 68 -2.59 -3.76 2.35
N GLN A 69 -2.45 -2.49 1.94
CA GLN A 69 -2.78 -2.04 0.59
C GLN A 69 -1.98 -2.80 -0.49
N THR A 70 -0.69 -3.01 -0.22
CA THR A 70 0.22 -3.83 -1.04
C THR A 70 -0.32 -5.25 -1.22
N ARG A 71 -0.68 -5.93 -0.13
CA ARG A 71 -1.25 -7.28 -0.17
C ARG A 71 -2.58 -7.33 -0.92
N ASP A 72 -3.43 -6.34 -0.70
CA ASP A 72 -4.72 -6.24 -1.38
C ASP A 72 -4.53 -6.01 -2.89
N LEU A 73 -3.55 -5.21 -3.32
CA LEU A 73 -3.22 -5.02 -4.73
C LEU A 73 -2.74 -6.31 -5.39
N VAL A 74 -1.78 -7.01 -4.77
CA VAL A 74 -1.28 -8.30 -5.29
C VAL A 74 -2.42 -9.32 -5.40
N ARG A 75 -3.30 -9.37 -4.39
CA ARG A 75 -4.48 -10.23 -4.42
C ARG A 75 -5.43 -9.84 -5.55
N ALA A 76 -5.72 -8.55 -5.72
CA ALA A 76 -6.59 -8.07 -6.78
C ALA A 76 -6.08 -8.49 -8.18
N VAL A 77 -4.76 -8.47 -8.39
CA VAL A 77 -4.13 -8.97 -9.64
C VAL A 77 -4.26 -10.48 -9.79
N ARG A 78 -4.08 -11.25 -8.70
CA ARG A 78 -4.23 -12.72 -8.73
C ARG A 78 -5.66 -13.16 -8.98
N ASP A 79 -6.64 -12.41 -8.48
CA ASP A 79 -8.07 -12.70 -8.64
C ASP A 79 -8.60 -12.36 -10.05
N ARG A 80 -7.79 -11.74 -10.93
CA ARG A 80 -8.12 -11.48 -12.34
C ARG A 80 -8.05 -12.76 -13.19
N PRO A 81 -8.89 -12.92 -14.24
CA PRO A 81 -8.80 -14.02 -15.21
C PRO A 81 -7.37 -14.21 -15.73
N ALA A 82 -6.93 -15.46 -15.88
CA ALA A 82 -5.55 -15.77 -16.24
C ALA A 82 -5.23 -15.45 -17.72
N GLU A 83 -6.26 -15.40 -18.55
CA GLU A 83 -6.21 -15.08 -19.98
C GLU A 83 -5.98 -13.59 -20.23
N GLU A 84 -6.17 -12.74 -19.22
CA GLU A 84 -5.87 -11.32 -19.31
C GLU A 84 -4.37 -11.07 -19.32
N SER A 85 -3.94 -10.16 -20.21
CA SER A 85 -2.57 -9.70 -20.23
C SER A 85 -2.14 -9.17 -18.86
N ALA A 86 -0.85 -9.27 -18.55
CA ALA A 86 -0.29 -8.73 -17.31
C ALA A 86 -0.66 -7.25 -17.11
N TRP A 87 -0.59 -6.45 -18.17
CA TRP A 87 -0.94 -5.03 -18.14
C TRP A 87 -2.42 -4.78 -17.86
N THR A 88 -3.31 -5.53 -18.51
CA THR A 88 -4.75 -5.44 -18.30
C THR A 88 -5.11 -5.75 -16.84
N ALA A 89 -4.53 -6.81 -16.29
CA ALA A 89 -4.77 -7.21 -14.91
C ALA A 89 -4.28 -6.16 -13.91
N LEU A 90 -3.11 -5.57 -14.15
CA LEU A 90 -2.54 -4.50 -13.33
C LEU A 90 -3.40 -3.23 -13.34
N ARG A 91 -3.81 -2.76 -14.53
CA ARG A 91 -4.70 -1.60 -14.70
C ARG A 91 -6.03 -1.80 -13.97
N ALA A 92 -6.66 -2.95 -14.19
CA ALA A 92 -7.94 -3.29 -13.57
C ALA A 92 -7.83 -3.41 -12.05
N ALA A 93 -6.71 -3.90 -11.52
CA ALA A 93 -6.48 -3.99 -10.08
C ALA A 93 -6.37 -2.60 -9.45
N VAL A 94 -5.61 -1.68 -10.04
CA VAL A 94 -5.43 -0.32 -9.51
C VAL A 94 -6.70 0.53 -9.62
N ALA A 95 -7.46 0.42 -10.70
CA ALA A 95 -8.73 1.14 -10.87
C ALA A 95 -9.69 0.89 -9.68
N GLN A 96 -9.76 -0.35 -9.20
CA GLN A 96 -10.57 -0.73 -8.03
C GLN A 96 -10.18 -0.01 -6.73
N PHE A 97 -8.93 0.44 -6.61
CA PHE A 97 -8.46 1.21 -5.46
C PHE A 97 -8.67 2.71 -5.65
N ALA A 98 -8.55 3.21 -6.88
CA ALA A 98 -8.72 4.63 -7.20
C ALA A 98 -10.18 5.10 -7.00
N GLU A 99 -11.16 4.23 -7.30
CA GLU A 99 -12.59 4.51 -7.12
C GLU A 99 -13.04 4.62 -5.65
N ARG A 100 -12.19 4.23 -4.68
CA ARG A 100 -12.56 4.14 -3.26
C ARG A 100 -12.25 5.39 -2.44
N VAL A 101 -11.71 6.47 -3.03
CA VAL A 101 -11.20 7.62 -2.26
C VAL A 101 -12.07 8.86 -2.42
N SER A 102 -12.91 9.12 -1.42
CA SER A 102 -13.72 10.34 -1.34
C SER A 102 -12.89 11.59 -0.99
N PRO A 103 -13.36 12.83 -1.28
CA PRO A 103 -12.57 14.04 -1.03
C PRO A 103 -12.07 14.25 0.42
N PRO A 104 -12.84 13.98 1.49
CA PRO A 104 -12.33 14.04 2.86
C PRO A 104 -11.21 13.02 3.14
N GLU A 105 -11.30 11.83 2.53
CA GLU A 105 -10.28 10.79 2.65
C GLU A 105 -8.99 11.19 1.92
N ARG A 106 -9.06 12.07 0.91
CA ARG A 106 -7.89 12.58 0.18
C ARG A 106 -7.01 13.49 1.03
N ALA A 107 -7.61 14.48 1.69
CA ALA A 107 -6.87 15.39 2.57
C ALA A 107 -6.20 14.61 3.72
N TRP A 108 -6.90 13.61 4.25
CA TRP A 108 -6.33 12.69 5.23
C TRP A 108 -5.19 11.84 4.66
N ALA A 109 -5.32 11.31 3.45
CA ALA A 109 -4.27 10.53 2.78
C ALA A 109 -3.00 11.35 2.51
N VAL A 110 -3.13 12.63 2.13
CA VAL A 110 -1.97 13.53 1.96
C VAL A 110 -1.28 13.79 3.28
N ARG A 111 -2.03 14.14 4.34
CA ARG A 111 -1.45 14.36 5.68
C ARG A 111 -0.74 13.11 6.19
N THR A 112 -1.36 11.95 6.02
CA THR A 112 -0.77 10.64 6.31
C THR A 112 0.56 10.47 5.58
N ARG A 113 0.57 10.68 4.26
CA ARG A 113 1.76 10.46 3.44
C ARG A 113 2.88 11.45 3.73
N LEU A 114 2.56 12.69 4.07
CA LEU A 114 3.53 13.68 4.54
C LEU A 114 4.12 13.27 5.90
N ALA A 115 3.28 12.82 6.82
CA ALA A 115 3.69 12.35 8.14
C ALA A 115 4.61 11.11 8.07
N MET A 116 4.49 10.32 6.99
CA MET A 116 5.32 9.15 6.70
C MET A 116 6.64 9.47 5.95
N ARG A 117 6.99 10.74 5.68
CA ARG A 117 8.28 11.12 5.07
C ARG A 117 9.46 11.13 6.04
N HIS A 118 9.30 10.52 7.22
CA HIS A 118 10.32 10.54 8.26
C HIS A 118 11.54 9.65 7.89
N PRO A 119 12.79 10.10 8.10
CA PRO A 119 13.99 9.33 7.70
C PRO A 119 14.07 7.92 8.27
N SER A 120 13.57 7.70 9.49
CA SER A 120 13.59 6.36 10.13
C SER A 120 12.71 5.32 9.42
N LEU A 121 11.78 5.76 8.58
CA LEU A 121 10.89 4.88 7.82
C LEU A 121 11.52 4.43 6.48
N LEU A 122 12.54 5.14 5.99
CA LEU A 122 13.09 4.94 4.63
C LEU A 122 13.57 3.51 4.38
N ALA A 123 14.32 2.93 5.32
CA ALA A 123 14.86 1.58 5.17
C ALA A 123 13.74 0.52 5.07
N ARG A 124 12.69 0.68 5.90
CA ARG A 124 11.53 -0.22 5.91
C ARG A 124 10.66 -0.04 4.67
N GLN A 125 10.41 1.20 4.26
CA GLN A 125 9.69 1.49 3.01
C GLN A 125 10.40 0.90 1.80
N LEU A 126 11.74 1.01 1.71
CA LEU A 126 12.51 0.39 0.63
C LEU A 126 12.38 -1.14 0.63
N ALA A 127 12.46 -1.77 1.80
CA ALA A 127 12.25 -3.21 1.93
C ALA A 127 10.83 -3.63 1.51
N ASN A 128 9.80 -2.87 1.91
CA ASN A 128 8.41 -3.12 1.55
C ASN A 128 8.17 -2.96 0.04
N HIS A 129 8.77 -1.94 -0.59
CA HIS A 129 8.71 -1.78 -2.05
C HIS A 129 9.36 -2.95 -2.78
N ALA A 130 10.56 -3.39 -2.36
CA ALA A 130 11.24 -4.52 -2.97
C ALA A 130 10.48 -5.85 -2.78
N ALA A 131 9.77 -6.01 -1.67
CA ALA A 131 8.87 -7.16 -1.47
C ALA A 131 7.67 -7.09 -2.42
N LEU A 132 7.03 -5.93 -2.53
CA LEU A 132 5.89 -5.71 -3.42
C LEU A 132 6.25 -5.96 -4.89
N GLU A 133 7.39 -5.46 -5.35
CA GLU A 133 7.88 -5.68 -6.72
C GLU A 133 7.98 -7.18 -7.04
N ARG A 134 8.56 -7.97 -6.12
CA ARG A 134 8.69 -9.42 -6.27
C ARG A 134 7.34 -10.13 -6.27
N ASP A 135 6.45 -9.77 -5.34
CA ASP A 135 5.14 -10.39 -5.22
C ASP A 135 4.25 -10.09 -6.43
N LEU A 136 4.33 -8.87 -6.96
CA LEU A 136 3.60 -8.43 -8.14
C LEU A 136 4.14 -9.09 -9.41
N ALA A 137 5.47 -9.14 -9.57
CA ALA A 137 6.11 -9.86 -10.67
C ALA A 137 5.71 -11.35 -10.68
N ALA A 138 5.65 -11.98 -9.51
CA ALA A 138 5.15 -13.35 -9.38
C ALA A 138 3.66 -13.47 -9.74
N ALA A 139 2.83 -12.49 -9.36
CA ALA A 139 1.39 -12.48 -9.67
C ALA A 139 1.07 -12.30 -11.17
N VAL A 140 1.97 -11.69 -11.93
CA VAL A 140 1.80 -11.50 -13.38
C VAL A 140 2.60 -12.49 -14.22
N SER A 141 3.44 -13.32 -13.60
CA SER A 141 4.20 -14.35 -14.29
C SER A 141 3.27 -15.37 -14.95
N GLY A 142 3.54 -15.73 -16.20
CA GLY A 142 2.73 -16.68 -16.97
C GLY A 142 1.46 -16.10 -17.58
N ARG A 143 1.14 -14.82 -17.34
CA ARG A 143 0.09 -14.11 -18.09
C ARG A 143 0.57 -13.77 -19.50
N PRO A 144 -0.35 -13.65 -20.49
CA PRO A 144 0.00 -13.21 -21.83
C PRO A 144 0.69 -11.83 -21.82
N GLY A 145 1.77 -11.71 -22.60
CA GLY A 145 2.55 -10.48 -22.75
C GLY A 145 3.23 -10.42 -24.11
N PRO A 146 3.72 -9.24 -24.53
CA PRO A 146 4.40 -9.05 -25.80
C PRO A 146 5.71 -9.86 -25.93
N SER A 147 6.28 -10.34 -24.83
CA SER A 147 7.43 -11.25 -24.88
C SER A 147 7.29 -12.45 -23.92
N GLU A 148 8.04 -13.52 -24.19
CA GLU A 148 8.12 -14.70 -23.29
C GLU A 148 9.35 -14.62 -22.36
N ARG A 149 10.01 -13.44 -22.27
CA ARG A 149 11.28 -13.32 -21.55
C ARG A 149 11.06 -13.32 -20.04
N PRO A 150 11.87 -14.07 -19.25
CA PRO A 150 11.74 -14.10 -17.79
C PRO A 150 11.95 -12.75 -17.07
N VAL A 151 12.60 -11.79 -17.73
CA VAL A 151 12.90 -10.45 -17.18
C VAL A 151 11.68 -9.51 -17.27
N GLU A 152 10.73 -9.81 -18.15
CA GLU A 152 9.58 -8.94 -18.42
C GLU A 152 8.66 -8.74 -17.21
N PRO A 153 8.29 -9.77 -16.42
CA PRO A 153 7.43 -9.57 -15.24
C PRO A 153 8.05 -8.66 -14.17
N LEU A 154 9.38 -8.74 -13.99
CA LEU A 154 10.10 -7.91 -13.02
C LEU A 154 10.16 -6.45 -13.48
N VAL A 155 10.49 -6.22 -14.75
CA VAL A 155 10.53 -4.87 -15.33
C VAL A 155 9.14 -4.25 -15.32
N LEU A 156 8.12 -5.01 -15.72
CA LEU A 156 6.74 -4.56 -15.73
C LEU A 156 6.26 -4.17 -14.33
N ALA A 157 6.48 -5.03 -13.33
CA ALA A 157 6.11 -4.76 -11.94
C ALA A 157 6.82 -3.52 -11.39
N ALA A 158 8.15 -3.41 -11.57
CA ALA A 158 8.94 -2.29 -11.08
C ALA A 158 8.54 -0.96 -11.75
N ALA A 159 8.32 -0.98 -13.07
CA ALA A 159 7.91 0.20 -13.82
C ALA A 159 6.48 0.63 -13.44
N PHE A 160 5.55 -0.33 -13.30
CA PHE A 160 4.19 -0.07 -12.84
C PHE A 160 4.16 0.57 -11.46
N LEU A 161 4.88 0.00 -10.48
CA LEU A 161 4.95 0.52 -9.12
C LEU A 161 5.64 1.89 -9.05
N SER A 162 6.66 2.11 -9.88
CA SER A 162 7.30 3.42 -10.03
C SER A 162 6.30 4.47 -10.53
N SER A 163 5.45 4.11 -11.49
CA SER A 163 4.40 4.99 -12.01
C SER A 163 3.37 5.35 -10.96
N LEU A 164 2.89 4.39 -10.16
CA LEU A 164 1.97 4.70 -9.04
C LEU A 164 2.62 5.64 -8.02
N ARG A 165 3.91 5.43 -7.73
CA ARG A 165 4.67 6.29 -6.81
C ARG A 165 4.84 7.71 -7.37
N ILE A 166 5.06 7.86 -8.67
CA ILE A 166 5.15 9.16 -9.35
C ILE A 166 3.78 9.85 -9.34
N ALA A 167 2.70 9.13 -9.69
CA ALA A 167 1.33 9.65 -9.67
C ALA A 167 0.97 10.22 -8.30
N MET A 168 1.25 9.44 -7.26
CA MET A 168 1.02 9.85 -5.88
C MET A 168 1.85 11.07 -5.48
N ARG A 169 3.11 11.13 -5.92
CA ARG A 169 3.99 12.27 -5.64
C ARG A 169 3.45 13.54 -6.29
N MET A 170 3.09 13.49 -7.56
CA MET A 170 2.50 14.61 -8.30
C MET A 170 1.21 15.07 -7.64
N TRP A 171 0.34 14.13 -7.27
CA TRP A 171 -0.92 14.43 -6.60
C TRP A 171 -0.75 15.20 -5.27
N ILE A 172 0.31 14.88 -4.51
CA ILE A 172 0.66 15.62 -3.28
C ILE A 172 1.23 17.01 -3.61
N GLU A 173 2.03 17.13 -4.66
CA GLU A 173 2.67 18.40 -5.07
C GLU A 173 1.66 19.38 -5.71
N GLU A 174 0.61 18.87 -6.34
CA GLU A 174 -0.45 19.65 -7.00
C GLU A 174 -1.65 20.02 -6.07
N ASP A 175 -1.47 19.95 -4.74
CA ASP A 175 -2.48 20.28 -3.71
C ASP A 175 -3.87 19.69 -3.99
N LEU A 176 -3.92 18.40 -4.37
CA LEU A 176 -5.18 17.68 -4.58
C LEU A 176 -6.06 18.22 -5.72
N ALA A 177 -5.53 19.09 -6.59
CA ALA A 177 -6.31 19.74 -7.64
C ALA A 177 -6.93 18.77 -8.66
N ARG A 178 -6.34 17.57 -8.79
CA ARG A 178 -6.77 16.52 -9.72
C ARG A 178 -7.20 15.25 -9.00
N GLU A 179 -8.04 14.48 -9.68
CA GLU A 179 -8.44 13.16 -9.24
C GLU A 179 -7.24 12.19 -9.31
N PRO A 180 -6.93 11.41 -8.25
CA PRO A 180 -5.84 10.44 -8.28
C PRO A 180 -5.94 9.43 -9.42
N ALA A 181 -7.17 9.02 -9.75
CA ALA A 181 -7.47 8.09 -10.82
C ALA A 181 -6.99 8.64 -12.18
N GLU A 182 -7.26 9.91 -12.46
CA GLU A 182 -6.85 10.56 -13.72
C GLU A 182 -5.32 10.64 -13.84
N LEU A 183 -4.62 10.97 -12.76
CA LEU A 183 -3.15 11.01 -12.75
C LEU A 183 -2.53 9.63 -12.94
N ILE A 184 -3.11 8.61 -12.29
CA ILE A 184 -2.68 7.22 -12.44
C ILE A 184 -2.88 6.77 -13.89
N ASP A 185 -4.07 6.98 -14.45
CA ASP A 185 -4.37 6.58 -15.83
C ASP A 185 -3.48 7.31 -16.84
N GLU A 186 -3.27 8.62 -16.68
CA GLU A 186 -2.37 9.41 -17.52
C GLU A 186 -0.93 8.85 -17.51
N ILE A 187 -0.39 8.54 -16.33
CA ILE A 187 0.98 8.02 -16.19
C ILE A 187 1.08 6.59 -16.73
N LEU A 188 0.06 5.76 -16.50
CA LEU A 188 0.02 4.41 -17.05
C LEU A 188 -0.10 4.45 -18.58
N ASP A 189 -0.87 5.37 -19.16
CA ASP A 189 -0.95 5.55 -20.61
C ASP A 189 0.41 6.01 -21.19
N GLN A 190 1.13 6.91 -20.51
CA GLN A 190 2.49 7.28 -20.91
C GLN A 190 3.47 6.10 -20.89
N MET A 191 3.32 5.16 -19.96
CA MET A 191 4.11 3.92 -19.98
C MET A 191 3.77 3.07 -21.20
N SER A 192 2.50 2.90 -21.54
CA SER A 192 2.10 2.09 -22.69
C SER A 192 2.65 2.62 -24.01
N CYS A 193 2.75 3.94 -24.17
CA CYS A 193 3.25 4.58 -25.39
C CYS A 193 4.78 4.52 -25.59
N ARG A 194 5.58 4.08 -24.60
CA ARG A 194 7.06 4.13 -24.66
C ARG A 194 7.76 2.78 -24.74
N PHE A 195 6.99 1.69 -24.78
CA PHE A 195 7.50 0.32 -24.98
C PHE A 195 6.99 -0.33 -26.28
N ASP A 196 6.38 0.45 -27.18
CA ASP A 196 6.13 0.10 -28.58
C ASP A 196 7.35 0.41 -29.47
#